data_AF-G2X8S7-F1
#
_entry.id   AF-G2X8S7-F1
#
_cell.length_a   1.000
_cell.length_b   1.000
_cell.length_c   1.000
_cell.angle_alpha   90.00
_cell.angle_beta   90.00
_cell.angle_gamma   90.00
#
_symmetry.space_group_name_H-M   'P 1'
#
loop_
_entity.id
_entity.type
_entity.pdbx_description
1 polymer ?
#
loop_
_entity_poly.entity_id
_entity_poly.type
_entity_poly.pdbx_seq_one_letter_code
_entity_poly.pdbx_strand_id
1 'polypeptide(L)'
;MKSAVLHTPFLTYLCAVLEAHRHDKTEGRVRESLAQALLSWLRLVKYAGVNLHTNGSDERQKCNETVRRSPFLHMIDNLARSYHIRLINIDYGAEPEDWVLWWAIEYEELAGIFWNMVENPQLCLPGSWVEDDVLQHQDRWIGSAGDTFMWAGTFVEPQ
;
A
#
# COMPACT_ATOMS: atom_id res chain seq x y z
N MET A 1 25.03 23.35 -19.07
CA MET A 1 24.53 21.98 -19.31
C MET A 1 23.15 21.87 -18.69
N LYS A 2 22.08 21.82 -19.50
CA LYS A 2 20.72 21.65 -18.98
C LYS A 2 20.58 20.20 -18.53
N SER A 3 20.46 19.94 -17.22
CA SER A 3 20.04 18.61 -16.76
C SER A 3 18.65 18.38 -17.31
N ALA A 4 18.50 17.46 -18.25
CA ALA A 4 17.19 17.08 -18.77
C ALA A 4 16.36 16.59 -17.59
N VAL A 5 15.28 17.30 -17.30
CA VAL A 5 14.33 16.86 -16.29
C VAL A 5 13.78 15.52 -16.76
N LEU A 6 13.96 14.49 -15.94
CA LEU A 6 13.59 13.10 -16.19
C LEU A 6 12.06 12.96 -16.18
N HIS A 7 11.40 13.52 -17.20
CA HIS A 7 9.98 13.29 -17.44
C HIS A 7 9.88 12.23 -18.52
N THR A 8 9.66 11.01 -18.07
CA THR A 8 9.19 9.98 -18.98
C THR A 8 7.67 10.09 -19.12
N PRO A 9 7.10 9.71 -20.28
CA PRO A 9 5.66 9.77 -20.47
C PRO A 9 4.92 8.86 -19.48
N PHE A 10 5.53 7.73 -19.07
CA PHE A 10 4.94 6.85 -18.05
C PHE A 10 4.88 7.52 -16.68
N LEU A 11 6.02 8.01 -16.15
CA LEU A 11 6.07 8.57 -14.81
C LEU A 11 5.24 9.86 -14.71
N THR A 12 5.16 10.63 -15.80
CA THR A 12 4.24 11.77 -15.90
C THR A 12 2.77 11.34 -15.80
N TYR A 13 2.39 10.28 -16.52
CA TYR A 13 1.04 9.73 -16.43
C TYR A 13 0.74 9.20 -15.03
N LEU A 14 1.67 8.46 -14.42
CA LEU A 14 1.53 7.95 -13.05
C LEU A 14 1.35 9.08 -12.03
N CYS A 15 2.11 10.18 -12.16
CA CYS A 15 1.96 11.38 -11.33
C CYS A 15 0.53 11.92 -11.40
N ALA A 16 0.02 12.10 -12.62
CA ALA A 16 -1.32 12.63 -12.84
C ALA A 16 -2.41 11.72 -12.25
N VAL A 17 -2.24 10.39 -12.34
CA VAL A 17 -3.20 9.44 -11.75
C VAL A 17 -3.16 9.52 -10.22
N LEU A 18 -1.97 9.58 -9.61
CA LEU A 18 -1.82 9.72 -8.16
C LEU A 18 -2.41 11.05 -7.65
N GLU A 19 -2.19 12.15 -8.38
CA GLU A 19 -2.79 13.45 -8.09
C GLU A 19 -4.31 13.42 -8.19
N ALA A 20 -4.85 12.79 -9.24
CA ALA A 20 -6.30 12.66 -9.42
C ALA A 20 -6.96 11.87 -8.27
N HIS A 21 -6.26 10.84 -7.77
CA HIS A 21 -6.77 10.04 -6.65
C HIS A 21 -6.57 10.71 -5.29
N ARG A 22 -5.76 11.78 -5.18
CA ARG A 22 -5.41 12.42 -3.89
C ARG A 22 -6.63 12.85 -3.08
N HIS A 23 -7.74 13.12 -3.78
CA HIS A 23 -9.00 13.55 -3.18
C HIS A 23 -10.04 12.41 -3.08
N ASP A 24 -9.72 11.22 -3.56
CA ASP A 24 -10.56 10.04 -3.48
C ASP A 24 -10.40 9.41 -2.09
N LYS A 25 -11.50 9.36 -1.33
CA LYS A 25 -11.55 8.85 0.05
C LYS A 25 -11.68 7.33 0.13
N THR A 26 -11.62 6.64 -1.00
CA THR A 26 -11.74 5.17 -1.06
C THR A 26 -10.38 4.51 -0.80
N GLU A 27 -9.91 4.57 0.45
CA GLU A 27 -8.57 4.10 0.89
C GLU A 27 -8.24 2.62 0.59
N GLY A 28 -9.18 1.83 0.07
CA GLY A 28 -8.99 0.39 -0.17
C GLY A 28 -8.74 -0.06 -1.61
N ARG A 29 -8.72 0.83 -2.63
CA ARG A 29 -8.63 0.41 -4.06
C ARG A 29 -7.52 1.08 -4.87
N VAL A 30 -6.67 1.87 -4.23
CA VAL A 30 -5.69 2.70 -4.92
C VAL A 30 -4.72 1.85 -5.75
N ARG A 31 -4.31 0.68 -5.25
CA ARG A 31 -3.41 -0.23 -5.98
C ARG A 31 -4.06 -0.78 -7.25
N GLU A 32 -5.31 -1.23 -7.15
CA GLU A 32 -6.08 -1.73 -8.29
C GLU A 32 -6.33 -0.60 -9.30
N SER A 33 -6.70 0.59 -8.84
CA SER A 33 -6.89 1.76 -9.70
C SER A 33 -5.61 2.15 -10.43
N LEU A 34 -4.46 2.16 -9.73
CA LEU A 34 -3.15 2.44 -10.34
C LEU A 34 -2.76 1.37 -11.36
N ALA A 35 -3.02 0.09 -11.06
CA ALA A 35 -2.78 -1.01 -12.00
C ALA A 35 -3.66 -0.90 -13.25
N GLN A 36 -4.95 -0.58 -13.08
CA GLN A 36 -5.88 -0.38 -14.21
C GLN A 36 -5.52 0.86 -15.04
N ALA A 37 -5.09 1.94 -14.40
CA ALA A 37 -4.62 3.13 -15.09
C ALA A 37 -3.35 2.82 -15.91
N LEU A 38 -2.39 2.09 -15.33
CA LEU A 38 -1.21 1.61 -16.04
C LEU A 38 -1.60 0.78 -17.27
N LEU A 39 -2.45 -0.23 -17.09
CA LEU A 39 -2.89 -1.09 -18.20
C LEU A 39 -3.58 -0.29 -19.30
N SER A 40 -4.41 0.68 -18.92
CA SER A 40 -5.09 1.57 -19.88
C SER A 40 -4.09 2.39 -20.68
N TRP A 41 -3.09 2.98 -20.01
CA TRP A 41 -2.04 3.74 -20.66
C TRP A 41 -1.18 2.86 -21.59
N LEU A 42 -0.75 1.68 -21.13
CA LEU A 42 0.04 0.75 -21.94
C LEU A 42 -0.70 0.29 -23.20
N ARG A 43 -2.01 0.05 -23.10
CA ARG A 43 -2.86 -0.27 -24.26
C ARG A 43 -2.90 0.87 -25.28
N LEU A 44 -3.01 2.12 -24.82
CA LEU A 44 -2.98 3.29 -25.70
C LEU A 44 -1.61 3.44 -26.38
N VAL A 45 -0.53 3.28 -25.62
CA VAL A 45 0.85 3.37 -26.14
C VAL A 45 1.14 2.27 -27.16
N LYS A 46 0.69 1.03 -26.89
CA LYS A 46 0.78 -0.08 -27.83
C LYS A 46 -0.03 0.17 -29.09
N TYR A 47 -1.27 0.67 -28.95
CA TYR A 47 -2.12 1.02 -30.09
C TYR A 47 -1.49 2.11 -30.96
N ALA A 48 -0.76 3.05 -30.36
CA ALA A 48 0.01 4.06 -31.07
C ALA A 48 1.26 3.51 -31.79
N GLY A 49 1.52 2.19 -31.71
CA GLY A 49 2.66 1.53 -32.37
C GLY A 49 3.99 1.68 -31.64
N VAL A 50 3.97 2.15 -30.38
CA VAL A 50 5.19 2.28 -29.58
C VAL A 50 5.60 0.91 -29.05
N ASN A 51 6.89 0.59 -29.18
CA ASN A 51 7.44 -0.65 -28.64
C ASN A 51 7.52 -0.56 -27.10
N LEU A 52 6.71 -1.40 -26.43
CA LEU A 52 6.64 -1.42 -24.97
C LEU A 52 7.94 -1.94 -24.35
N HIS A 53 8.64 -2.88 -24.96
CA HIS A 53 9.87 -3.42 -24.39
C HIS A 53 10.98 -2.36 -24.31
N THR A 54 11.17 -1.56 -25.37
CA THR A 54 12.16 -0.47 -25.36
C THR A 54 11.76 0.62 -24.37
N ASN A 55 10.47 0.95 -24.33
CA ASN A 55 9.96 1.95 -23.39
C ASN A 55 10.17 1.49 -21.95
N GLY A 56 9.78 0.26 -21.61
CA GLY A 56 9.95 -0.31 -20.28
C GLY A 56 11.39 -0.38 -19.81
N SER A 57 12.33 -0.71 -20.71
CA SER A 57 13.76 -0.66 -20.42
C SER A 57 14.22 0.74 -20.02
N ASP A 58 13.82 1.76 -20.78
CA ASP A 58 14.14 3.16 -20.49
C ASP A 58 13.52 3.64 -19.17
N GLU A 59 12.27 3.25 -18.92
CA GLU A 59 11.53 3.57 -17.69
C GLU A 59 12.20 2.92 -16.47
N ARG A 60 12.52 1.63 -16.54
CA ARG A 60 13.16 0.88 -15.44
C ARG A 60 14.57 1.41 -15.16
N GLN A 61 15.34 1.71 -16.20
CA GLN A 61 16.66 2.30 -16.03
C GLN A 61 16.57 3.62 -15.26
N LYS A 62 15.63 4.50 -15.63
CA LYS A 62 15.43 5.78 -14.95
C LYS A 62 14.87 5.63 -13.53
N CYS A 63 14.07 4.60 -13.29
CA CYS A 63 13.61 4.24 -11.94
C CYS A 63 14.78 3.76 -11.05
N ASN A 64 15.72 2.99 -11.61
CA ASN A 64 16.82 2.36 -10.88
C ASN A 64 18.11 3.22 -10.76
N GLU A 65 18.35 4.18 -11.63
CA GLU A 65 19.61 4.96 -11.72
C GLU A 65 19.90 5.89 -10.51
N THR A 66 19.19 5.75 -9.40
CA THR A 66 19.13 6.78 -8.38
C THR A 66 19.71 6.36 -7.03
N VAL A 67 21.04 6.32 -6.94
CA VAL A 67 21.76 6.48 -5.66
C VAL A 67 21.37 7.81 -4.96
N ARG A 68 20.82 8.77 -5.72
CA ARG A 68 19.96 9.87 -5.25
C ARG A 68 18.71 9.92 -6.11
N ARG A 69 17.53 9.70 -5.52
CA ARG A 69 16.25 9.83 -6.24
C ARG A 69 16.15 11.17 -6.93
N SER A 70 15.75 11.14 -8.20
CA SER A 70 15.54 12.36 -8.96
C SER A 70 14.43 13.18 -8.28
N PRO A 71 14.42 14.52 -8.39
CA PRO A 71 13.35 15.34 -7.83
C PRO A 71 11.94 14.91 -8.29
N PHE A 72 11.85 14.32 -9.49
CA PHE A 72 10.60 13.81 -10.03
C PHE A 72 10.14 12.50 -9.38
N LEU A 73 11.05 11.55 -9.12
CA LEU A 73 10.70 10.37 -8.34
C LEU A 73 10.35 10.72 -6.89
N HIS A 74 11.00 11.75 -6.31
CA HIS A 74 10.58 12.30 -5.03
C HIS A 74 9.16 12.86 -5.05
N MET A 75 8.72 13.46 -6.16
CA MET A 75 7.34 13.93 -6.31
C MET A 75 6.35 12.76 -6.32
N ILE A 76 6.64 11.70 -7.08
CA ILE A 76 5.84 10.47 -7.10
C ILE A 76 5.76 9.86 -5.70
N ASP A 77 6.90 9.72 -5.02
CA ASP A 77 6.96 9.17 -3.66
C ASP A 77 6.14 10.02 -2.68
N ASN A 78 6.25 11.35 -2.74
CA ASN A 78 5.47 12.25 -1.88
C ASN A 78 3.96 12.10 -2.10
N LEU A 79 3.52 11.93 -3.35
CA LEU A 79 2.11 11.68 -3.66
C LEU A 79 1.68 10.30 -3.15
N ALA A 80 2.49 9.28 -3.41
CA ALA A 80 2.25 7.89 -3.01
C ALA A 80 2.23 7.72 -1.49
N ARG A 81 2.98 8.55 -0.74
CA ARG A 81 3.01 8.58 0.72
C ARG A 81 1.67 8.89 1.35
N SER A 82 0.79 9.62 0.65
CA SER A 82 -0.60 9.84 1.09
C SER A 82 -1.41 8.55 1.20
N TYR A 83 -0.92 7.46 0.59
CA TYR A 83 -1.51 6.13 0.65
C TYR A 83 -0.60 5.11 1.35
N HIS A 84 0.43 5.58 2.06
CA HIS A 84 1.43 4.74 2.71
C HIS A 84 2.09 3.74 1.75
N ILE A 85 2.28 4.09 0.48
CA ILE A 85 2.99 3.24 -0.48
C ILE A 85 4.14 3.98 -1.15
N ARG A 86 5.11 3.22 -1.64
CA ARG A 86 6.28 3.72 -2.37
C ARG A 86 6.57 2.83 -3.57
N LEU A 87 6.88 3.43 -4.72
CA LEU A 87 7.31 2.67 -5.89
C LEU A 87 8.74 2.15 -5.69
N ILE A 88 8.92 0.84 -5.81
CA ILE A 88 10.22 0.17 -5.64
C ILE A 88 10.82 -0.22 -6.99
N ASN A 89 9.99 -0.78 -7.88
CA ASN A 89 10.45 -1.33 -9.14
C ASN A 89 9.31 -1.38 -10.17
N ILE A 90 9.70 -1.51 -11.43
CA ILE A 90 8.81 -1.71 -12.57
C ILE A 90 9.35 -2.93 -13.33
N ASP A 91 8.54 -3.97 -13.43
CA ASP A 91 8.77 -5.01 -14.43
C ASP A 91 7.99 -4.67 -15.69
N TYR A 92 8.54 -5.07 -16.83
CA TYR A 92 8.03 -4.72 -18.14
C TYR A 92 8.22 -5.89 -19.11
N GLY A 93 7.38 -5.91 -20.14
CA GLY A 93 7.47 -6.84 -21.26
C GLY A 93 6.91 -6.25 -22.55
N ALA A 94 6.71 -7.11 -23.54
CA ALA A 94 6.21 -6.71 -24.85
C ALA A 94 4.69 -6.50 -24.85
N GLU A 95 3.98 -7.16 -23.94
CA GLU A 95 2.54 -7.03 -23.76
C GLU A 95 2.21 -6.12 -22.56
N PRO A 96 1.10 -5.37 -22.60
CA PRO A 96 0.66 -4.54 -21.47
C PRO A 96 0.53 -5.33 -20.17
N GLU A 97 0.08 -6.59 -20.27
CA GLU A 97 -0.14 -7.50 -19.15
C GLU A 97 1.18 -7.97 -18.49
N ASP A 98 2.32 -7.85 -19.18
CA ASP A 98 3.63 -8.19 -18.63
C ASP A 98 4.16 -7.11 -17.66
N TRP A 99 3.51 -5.96 -17.61
CA TRP A 99 3.97 -4.83 -16.80
C TRP A 99 3.40 -4.88 -15.39
N VAL A 100 4.29 -4.74 -14.41
CA VAL A 100 3.93 -4.78 -12.99
C VAL A 100 4.65 -3.66 -12.24
N LEU A 101 3.87 -2.89 -11.47
CA LEU A 101 4.40 -1.92 -10.51
C LEU A 101 4.55 -2.58 -9.15
N TRP A 102 5.77 -2.58 -8.65
CA TRP A 102 6.09 -3.08 -7.33
C TRP A 102 6.03 -1.95 -6.31
N TRP A 103 5.09 -2.05 -5.38
CA TRP A 103 4.87 -1.08 -4.33
C TRP A 103 5.33 -1.66 -2.99
N ALA A 104 6.13 -0.89 -2.24
CA ALA A 104 6.36 -1.11 -0.82
C ALA A 104 5.24 -0.44 -0.06
N ILE A 105 4.78 -1.06 1.01
CA ILE A 105 4.01 -0.33 2.01
C ILE A 105 5.02 0.37 2.91
N GLU A 106 4.90 1.69 3.04
CA GLU A 106 5.74 2.49 3.93
C GLU A 106 5.24 2.35 5.37
N TYR A 107 5.64 1.25 6.01
CA TYR A 107 5.46 1.02 7.45
C TYR A 107 6.78 1.16 8.23
N GLU A 108 7.83 1.74 7.65
CA GLU A 108 9.10 1.93 8.38
C GLU A 108 8.90 2.72 9.69
N GLU A 109 7.95 3.66 9.72
CA GLU A 109 7.55 4.35 10.94
C GLU A 109 6.89 3.39 11.96
N LEU A 110 6.08 2.42 11.52
CA LEU A 110 5.50 1.39 12.39
C LEU A 110 6.53 0.37 12.88
N ALA A 111 7.53 0.04 12.06
CA ALA A 111 8.61 -0.85 12.46
C ALA A 111 9.45 -0.22 13.59
N GLY A 112 9.73 1.09 13.50
CA GLY A 112 10.37 1.84 14.59
C GLY A 112 9.54 1.84 15.87
N ILE A 113 8.23 2.05 15.76
CA ILE A 113 7.30 1.97 16.91
C ILE A 113 7.29 0.55 17.50
N PHE A 114 7.24 -0.48 16.67
CA PHE A 114 7.27 -1.89 17.08
C PHE A 114 8.55 -2.22 17.86
N TRP A 115 9.72 -1.94 17.29
CA TRP A 115 10.99 -2.23 17.94
C TRP A 115 11.18 -1.41 19.21
N ASN A 116 10.73 -0.14 19.23
CA ASN A 116 10.73 0.65 20.45
C ASN A 116 9.86 0.03 21.56
N MET A 117 8.71 -0.56 21.24
CA MET A 117 7.89 -1.26 22.24
C MET A 117 8.54 -2.55 22.76
N VAL A 118 9.30 -3.26 21.91
CA VAL A 118 10.00 -4.50 22.30
C VAL A 118 11.27 -4.21 23.12
N GLU A 119 12.04 -3.20 22.73
CA GLU A 119 13.31 -2.83 23.37
C GLU A 119 13.12 -1.97 24.62
N ASN A 120 12.08 -1.12 24.63
CA ASN A 120 11.69 -0.29 25.78
C ASN A 120 10.25 -0.65 26.20
N PRO A 121 10.02 -1.88 26.69
CA PRO A 121 8.70 -2.24 27.19
C PRO A 121 8.33 -1.28 28.31
N GLN A 122 7.13 -0.68 28.23
CA GLN A 122 6.60 0.05 29.36
C GLN A 122 6.61 -0.90 30.56
N LEU A 123 7.12 -0.43 31.70
CA LEU A 123 7.14 -1.19 32.94
C LEU A 123 5.70 -1.53 33.34
N CYS A 124 5.19 -2.67 32.88
CA CYS A 124 3.99 -3.29 33.43
C CYS A 124 4.38 -3.80 34.81
N LEU A 125 4.10 -2.98 35.83
CA LEU A 125 4.25 -3.40 37.21
C LEU A 125 3.43 -4.69 37.40
N PRO A 126 3.97 -5.75 38.01
CA PRO A 126 3.17 -6.92 38.35
C PRO A 126 2.00 -6.49 39.24
N GLY A 127 0.77 -6.68 38.75
CA GLY A 127 -0.48 -6.14 39.33
C GLY A 127 -1.15 -5.02 38.51
N SER A 128 -0.53 -4.57 37.41
CA SER A 128 -1.07 -3.57 36.47
C SER A 128 -1.91 -4.17 35.33
N TRP A 129 -2.29 -5.44 35.43
CA TRP A 129 -3.31 -5.97 34.53
C TRP A 129 -4.60 -5.20 34.83
N VAL A 130 -5.01 -4.31 33.93
CA VAL A 130 -6.36 -3.79 33.97
C VAL A 130 -7.23 -5.02 33.73
N GLU A 131 -8.00 -5.44 34.73
CA GLU A 131 -9.01 -6.47 34.54
C GLU A 131 -9.90 -6.00 33.37
N ASP A 132 -10.03 -6.86 32.36
CA ASP A 132 -10.68 -6.55 31.08
C ASP A 132 -12.17 -6.22 31.26
N ASP A 133 -12.50 -4.98 31.59
CA ASP A 133 -13.87 -4.46 31.55
C ASP A 133 -14.23 -3.87 30.17
N VAL A 134 -13.46 -4.19 29.13
CA VAL A 134 -13.88 -3.95 27.74
C VAL A 134 -13.53 -5.13 26.82
N LEU A 135 -13.95 -6.32 27.24
CA LEU A 135 -14.49 -7.33 26.30
C LEU A 135 -16.02 -7.35 26.37
N GLN A 136 -16.65 -6.17 26.35
CA GLN A 136 -18.08 -6.02 26.02
C GLN A 136 -18.26 -5.36 24.64
N HIS A 137 -17.79 -6.01 23.58
CA HIS A 137 -18.63 -6.33 22.42
C HIS A 137 -17.82 -7.11 21.36
N GLN A 138 -18.36 -8.30 21.05
CA GLN A 138 -18.14 -9.11 19.83
C GLN A 138 -16.78 -9.83 19.74
N ASP A 139 -16.65 -11.16 19.70
CA ASP A 139 -17.59 -12.25 19.48
C ASP A 139 -16.98 -13.55 20.03
N ARG A 140 -17.77 -14.39 20.72
CA ARG A 140 -17.46 -15.83 20.81
C ARG A 140 -18.38 -16.60 19.88
N TRP A 141 -17.91 -16.78 18.64
CA TRP A 141 -18.39 -17.84 17.76
C TRP A 141 -17.95 -19.20 18.35
N ILE A 142 -18.91 -20.07 18.65
CA ILE A 142 -18.67 -21.52 18.75
C ILE A 142 -19.46 -22.10 17.57
N GLY A 143 -18.77 -22.87 16.71
CA GLY A 143 -19.24 -23.27 15.39
C GLY A 143 -20.65 -23.88 15.30
N SER A 144 -21.14 -24.00 14.07
CA SER A 144 -22.46 -24.55 13.79
C SER A 144 -22.55 -26.05 14.06
N ALA A 145 -23.64 -26.43 14.72
CA ALA A 145 -24.26 -27.72 14.55
C ALA A 145 -25.78 -27.49 14.61
N GLY A 146 -26.43 -27.56 13.43
CA GLY A 146 -27.86 -27.77 13.22
C GLY A 146 -28.84 -27.07 14.17
N ASP A 147 -29.43 -25.98 13.68
CA ASP A 147 -30.78 -25.49 13.99
C ASP A 147 -31.24 -25.61 15.45
N THR A 148 -30.82 -24.67 16.32
CA THR A 148 -31.60 -24.05 17.41
C THR A 148 -30.67 -23.24 18.33
N PHE A 149 -30.90 -21.93 18.45
CA PHE A 149 -30.18 -21.03 19.38
C PHE A 149 -30.90 -20.99 20.73
N MET A 150 -30.23 -21.36 21.83
CA MET A 150 -30.75 -21.21 23.19
C MET A 150 -29.69 -20.53 24.08
N TRP A 151 -30.02 -19.37 24.64
CA TRP A 151 -29.29 -18.76 25.76
C TRP A 151 -29.91 -19.24 27.07
N ALA A 152 -29.13 -19.86 27.95
CA ALA A 152 -29.55 -20.16 29.31
C ALA A 152 -28.59 -19.48 30.29
N GLY A 153 -28.97 -18.29 30.76
CA GLY A 153 -28.39 -17.69 31.95
C GLY A 153 -29.32 -17.94 33.12
N THR A 154 -28.81 -18.53 34.21
CA THR A 154 -29.37 -18.39 35.55
C THR A 154 -28.26 -18.15 36.57
N PHE A 155 -28.62 -17.34 37.54
CA PHE A 155 -27.85 -16.48 38.45
C PHE A 155 -27.54 -17.17 39.81
N VAL A 156 -26.87 -16.42 40.71
CA VAL A 156 -26.74 -16.57 42.19
C VAL A 156 -25.52 -17.37 42.70
N GLU A 157 -24.74 -17.00 43.73
CA GLU A 157 -24.37 -15.78 44.51
C GLU A 157 -23.07 -16.14 45.28
N PRO A 158 -22.31 -15.17 45.82
CA PRO A 158 -21.00 -15.41 46.41
C PRO A 158 -21.07 -15.71 47.93
N GLN A 159 -20.05 -16.42 48.42
CA GLN A 159 -19.63 -16.41 49.83
C GLN A 159 -18.24 -15.80 49.91
#